data_AF-A0A2W7AKJ8-F1
#
_entry.id   AF-A0A2W7AKJ8-F1
#
_cell.length_a   1.000
_cell.length_b   1.000
_cell.length_c   1.000
_cell.angle_alpha   90.00
_cell.angle_beta   90.00
_cell.angle_gamma   90.00
#
_symmetry.space_group_name_H-M   'P 1'
#
loop_
_entity.id
_entity.type
_entity.pdbx_description
1 polymer ?
#
loop_
_entity_poly.entity_id
_entity_poly.type
_entity_poly.pdbx_seq_one_letter_code
_entity_poly.pdbx_strand_id
1 'polypeptide(L)'
;FRGWLLRELEQSWSPAVALGVTSLIFAIAHFIKPLDAILALLPQFVGLLLLALVLGWARRIPVGSGKTGLGHPAGLHAGLVWGYYLLEVGNLLQPTGRVPAWVTGIDGNPLAGLLGLALLSGLGLLLWRWSRPFAQGATGTLHE
;
A
#
# COMPACT_ATOMS: atom_id res chain seq x y z
N PHE A 1 -10.31 -0.21 5.52
CA PHE A 1 -9.89 -0.77 4.21
C PHE A 1 -9.56 -2.26 4.25
N ARG A 2 -8.51 -2.74 4.94
CA ARG A 2 -8.09 -4.16 4.93
C ARG A 2 -8.80 -5.10 5.92
N GLY A 3 -9.66 -4.54 6.77
CA GLY A 3 -10.58 -5.26 7.64
C GLY A 3 -11.91 -5.54 6.95
N TRP A 4 -12.96 -4.84 7.39
CA TRP A 4 -14.33 -5.05 6.93
C TRP A 4 -14.48 -4.90 5.40
N LEU A 5 -14.14 -3.74 4.82
CA LEU A 5 -14.39 -3.47 3.39
C LEU A 5 -13.79 -4.51 2.43
N LEU A 6 -12.53 -4.92 2.64
CA LEU A 6 -11.90 -5.95 1.80
C LEU A 6 -12.63 -7.30 1.93
N ARG A 7 -12.97 -7.70 3.16
CA ARG A 7 -13.70 -8.95 3.39
C ARG A 7 -15.10 -8.90 2.79
N GLU A 8 -15.77 -7.76 2.85
CA GLU A 8 -17.11 -7.58 2.30
C GLU A 8 -17.10 -7.77 0.78
N LEU A 9 -16.17 -7.12 0.07
CA LEU A 9 -16.03 -7.30 -1.37
C LEU A 9 -15.63 -8.73 -1.76
N GLU A 10 -14.81 -9.40 -0.94
CA GLU A 10 -14.41 -10.80 -1.16
C GLU A 10 -15.57 -11.81 -1.01
N GLN A 11 -16.74 -11.41 -0.47
CA GLN A 11 -17.93 -12.28 -0.43
C GLN A 11 -18.56 -12.48 -1.81
N SER A 12 -18.47 -11.47 -2.68
CA SER A 12 -19.12 -11.47 -4.00
C SER A 12 -18.14 -11.47 -5.17
N TRP A 13 -16.91 -11.00 -4.96
CA TRP A 13 -15.91 -10.81 -6.01
C TRP A 13 -14.67 -11.67 -5.79
N SER A 14 -13.91 -11.92 -6.87
CA SER A 14 -12.64 -12.64 -6.75
C SER A 14 -11.65 -11.87 -5.87
N PRO A 15 -10.74 -12.56 -5.15
CA PRO A 15 -9.77 -11.90 -4.27
C PRO A 15 -8.90 -10.85 -4.96
N ALA A 16 -8.62 -11.00 -6.25
CA ALA A 16 -7.87 -10.02 -7.04
C ALA A 16 -8.71 -8.75 -7.29
N VAL A 17 -9.97 -8.91 -7.71
CA VAL A 17 -10.87 -7.78 -8.00
C VAL A 17 -11.22 -7.02 -6.71
N ALA A 18 -11.55 -7.72 -5.63
CA ALA A 18 -11.82 -7.11 -4.33
C ALA A 18 -10.61 -6.30 -3.81
N LEU A 19 -9.39 -6.85 -3.95
CA LEU A 19 -8.18 -6.11 -3.58
C LEU A 19 -7.94 -4.88 -4.47
N GLY A 20 -8.14 -5.01 -5.78
CA GLY A 20 -8.01 -3.89 -6.72
C GLY A 20 -8.97 -2.74 -6.37
N VAL A 21 -10.26 -3.05 -6.21
CA VAL A 21 -11.27 -2.03 -5.92
C VAL A 21 -11.11 -1.43 -4.53
N THR A 22 -10.84 -2.22 -3.49
CA THR A 22 -10.55 -1.64 -2.17
C THR A 22 -9.27 -0.81 -2.14
N SER A 23 -8.30 -1.07 -3.02
CA SER A 23 -7.10 -0.24 -3.18
C SER A 23 -7.42 1.08 -3.89
N LEU A 24 -8.29 1.04 -4.91
CA LEU A 24 -8.78 2.25 -5.58
C LEU A 24 -9.56 3.15 -4.62
N ILE A 25 -10.50 2.60 -3.86
CA ILE A 25 -11.26 3.35 -2.84
C ILE A 25 -10.32 3.95 -1.80
N PHE A 26 -9.30 3.21 -1.35
CA PHE A 26 -8.27 3.73 -0.43
C PHE A 26 -7.56 4.94 -1.03
N ALA A 27 -7.05 4.83 -2.26
CA ALA A 27 -6.29 5.92 -2.87
C ALA A 27 -7.15 7.17 -3.07
N ILE A 28 -8.40 7.01 -3.54
CA ILE A 28 -9.34 8.12 -3.69
C ILE A 28 -9.60 8.79 -2.34
N ALA A 29 -9.90 8.02 -1.30
CA ALA A 29 -10.19 8.55 0.04
C ALA A 29 -9.01 9.32 0.67
N HIS A 30 -7.77 8.98 0.30
CA HIS A 30 -6.54 9.63 0.80
C HIS A 30 -6.01 10.71 -0.16
N PHE A 31 -6.67 10.95 -1.28
CA PHE A 31 -6.25 11.90 -2.31
C PHE A 31 -7.34 12.94 -2.64
N ILE A 32 -8.17 13.28 -1.65
CA ILE A 32 -9.17 14.35 -1.76
C ILE A 32 -8.44 15.70 -1.61
N LYS A 33 -8.29 16.43 -2.72
CA LYS A 33 -7.51 17.68 -2.82
C LYS A 33 -8.16 18.66 -3.81
N PRO A 34 -7.82 19.96 -3.76
CA PRO A 34 -8.13 20.91 -4.84
C PRO A 34 -7.55 20.47 -6.20
N LEU A 35 -8.14 20.92 -7.31
CA LEU A 35 -7.80 20.44 -8.66
C LEU A 35 -6.33 20.68 -9.04
N ASP A 36 -5.80 21.86 -8.72
CA ASP A 36 -4.39 22.21 -8.91
C ASP A 36 -3.45 21.24 -8.19
N ALA A 37 -3.76 20.92 -6.93
CA ALA A 37 -3.01 19.94 -6.14
C ALA A 37 -3.16 18.51 -6.67
N ILE A 38 -4.34 18.14 -7.20
CA ILE A 38 -4.54 16.85 -7.88
C ILE A 38 -3.57 16.73 -9.06
N LEU A 39 -3.53 17.75 -9.93
CA LEU A 39 -2.70 17.75 -11.13
C LEU A 39 -1.20 17.71 -10.79
N ALA A 40 -0.77 18.50 -9.79
CA ALA A 40 0.62 18.56 -9.37
C ALA A 40 1.11 17.26 -8.69
N LEU A 41 0.23 16.57 -7.96
CA LEU A 41 0.57 15.39 -7.16
C LEU A 41 -0.01 14.10 -7.73
N LEU A 42 -0.36 14.04 -9.02
CA LEU A 42 -0.81 12.80 -9.67
C LEU A 42 0.11 11.58 -9.38
N PRO A 43 1.46 11.72 -9.35
CA PRO A 43 2.33 10.61 -8.94
C PRO A 43 2.04 10.06 -7.53
N GLN A 44 1.63 10.93 -6.59
CA GLN A 44 1.22 10.51 -5.24
C GLN A 44 0.05 9.52 -5.28
N PHE A 45 -0.91 9.73 -6.18
CA PHE A 45 -2.06 8.84 -6.32
C PHE A 45 -1.63 7.42 -6.70
N VAL A 46 -0.65 7.29 -7.59
CA VAL A 46 -0.04 5.99 -7.95
C VAL A 46 0.63 5.37 -6.72
N GLY A 47 1.38 6.16 -5.94
CA GLY A 47 1.98 5.70 -4.69
C GLY A 47 0.95 5.24 -3.65
N LEU A 48 -0.19 5.92 -3.53
CA LEU A 48 -1.30 5.53 -2.63
C LEU A 48 -1.97 4.23 -3.08
N LEU A 49 -2.21 4.06 -4.39
CA LEU A 49 -2.72 2.80 -4.95
C LEU A 49 -1.77 1.65 -4.65
N LEU A 50 -0.47 1.85 -4.91
CA LEU A 50 0.57 0.86 -4.66
C LEU A 50 0.66 0.51 -3.16
N LEU A 51 0.67 1.51 -2.28
CA LEU A 51 0.66 1.30 -0.83
C LEU A 51 -0.55 0.46 -0.42
N ALA A 52 -1.72 0.76 -0.96
CA ALA A 52 -2.92 0.01 -0.68
C ALA A 52 -2.74 -1.47 -1.09
N LEU A 53 -2.21 -1.76 -2.29
CA LEU A 53 -1.93 -3.13 -2.72
C LEU A 53 -0.94 -3.84 -1.78
N VAL A 54 0.13 -3.15 -1.36
CA VAL A 54 1.12 -3.63 -0.39
C VAL A 54 0.44 -4.06 0.91
N LEU A 55 -0.46 -3.23 1.45
CA LEU A 55 -1.23 -3.57 2.64
C LEU A 55 -2.19 -4.75 2.40
N GLY A 56 -2.67 -4.92 1.18
CA GLY A 56 -3.46 -6.10 0.77
C GLY A 56 -2.67 -7.40 0.79
N TRP A 57 -1.43 -7.38 0.29
CA TRP A 57 -0.55 -8.54 0.37
C TRP A 57 -0.11 -8.81 1.81
N ALA A 58 0.20 -7.76 2.59
CA ALA A 58 0.47 -7.88 4.02
C ALA A 58 -0.69 -8.57 4.78
N ARG A 59 -1.93 -8.22 4.44
CA ARG A 59 -3.13 -8.84 5.01
C ARG A 59 -3.21 -10.34 4.76
N ARG A 60 -2.58 -10.85 3.71
CA ARG A 60 -2.61 -12.26 3.31
C ARG A 60 -1.43 -13.08 3.85
N ILE A 61 -0.51 -12.45 4.60
CA ILE A 61 0.57 -13.16 5.27
C ILE A 61 0.00 -13.99 6.44
N PRO A 62 0.30 -15.30 6.50
CA PRO A 62 -0.13 -16.16 7.60
C PRO A 62 0.43 -15.70 8.96
N VAL A 63 -0.38 -15.78 10.02
CA VAL A 63 0.00 -15.52 11.42
C VAL A 63 -0.03 -16.79 12.28
N GLY A 64 -0.24 -17.94 11.66
CA GLY A 64 -0.43 -19.25 12.28
C GLY A 64 -1.10 -20.22 11.30
N SER A 65 -1.43 -21.44 11.74
CA SER A 65 -1.98 -22.51 10.90
C SER A 65 -3.21 -22.06 10.09
N GLY A 66 -2.98 -21.68 8.83
CA GLY A 66 -4.02 -21.28 7.87
C GLY A 66 -4.77 -19.98 8.19
N LYS A 67 -4.27 -19.11 9.08
CA LYS A 67 -4.97 -17.88 9.49
C LYS A 67 -4.21 -16.63 9.09
N THR A 68 -4.94 -15.58 8.70
CA THR A 68 -4.38 -14.25 8.43
C THR A 68 -4.89 -13.22 9.44
N GLY A 69 -4.03 -12.27 9.83
CA GLY A 69 -4.33 -11.25 10.84
C GLY A 69 -4.36 -9.82 10.28
N LEU A 70 -4.89 -8.87 11.06
CA LEU A 70 -4.81 -7.44 10.75
C LEU A 70 -3.50 -6.80 11.23
N GLY A 71 -2.71 -7.51 12.04
CA GLY A 71 -1.44 -7.01 12.59
C GLY A 71 -0.45 -6.56 11.52
N HIS A 72 -0.21 -7.39 10.50
CA HIS A 72 0.71 -7.03 9.40
C HIS A 72 0.32 -5.74 8.66
N PRO A 73 -0.89 -5.60 8.08
CA PRO A 73 -1.26 -4.35 7.41
C PRO A 73 -1.38 -3.17 8.35
N ALA A 74 -1.87 -3.35 9.58
CA ALA A 74 -1.98 -2.25 10.54
C ALA A 74 -0.60 -1.74 10.97
N GLY A 75 0.30 -2.64 11.36
CA GLY A 75 1.67 -2.31 11.76
C GLY A 75 2.48 -1.69 10.64
N LEU A 76 2.37 -2.24 9.41
CA LEU A 76 3.08 -1.68 8.26
C LEU A 76 2.58 -0.27 7.91
N HIS A 77 1.25 -0.06 7.87
CA HIS A 77 0.69 1.25 7.57
C HIS A 77 1.06 2.27 8.66
N ALA A 78 0.87 1.90 9.93
CA ALA A 78 1.20 2.76 11.06
C ALA A 78 2.70 3.10 11.08
N GLY A 79 3.58 2.12 10.86
CA GLY A 79 5.02 2.33 10.82
C GLY A 79 5.47 3.26 9.69
N LEU A 80 4.91 3.10 8.49
CA LEU A 80 5.23 3.98 7.34
C LEU A 80 4.74 5.41 7.57
N VAL A 81 3.51 5.59 8.05
CA VAL A 81 2.94 6.91 8.36
C VAL A 81 3.70 7.58 9.50
N TRP A 82 3.99 6.85 10.58
CA TRP A 82 4.75 7.36 11.71
C TRP A 82 6.17 7.75 11.31
N GLY A 83 6.86 6.91 10.52
CA GLY A 83 8.21 7.20 10.02
C GLY A 83 8.23 8.47 9.16
N TYR A 84 7.30 8.60 8.21
CA TYR A 84 7.16 9.82 7.42
C TYR A 84 6.87 11.04 8.29
N TYR A 85 5.93 10.93 9.23
CA TYR A 85 5.55 12.04 10.12
C TYR A 85 6.72 12.49 11.00
N LEU A 86 7.53 11.57 11.52
CA LEU A 86 8.72 11.88 12.31
C LEU A 86 9.76 12.64 11.48
N LEU A 87 9.99 12.22 10.22
CA LEU A 87 10.92 12.88 9.32
C LEU A 87 10.46 14.30 8.97
N GLU A 88 9.15 14.46 8.69
CA GLU A 88 8.54 15.73 8.31
C GLU A 88 8.50 16.72 9.47
N VAL A 89 7.86 16.35 10.60
CA VAL A 89 7.71 17.25 11.76
C VAL A 89 9.03 17.47 12.49
N GLY A 90 9.89 16.45 12.53
CA GLY A 90 11.23 16.57 13.08
C GLY A 90 12.20 17.33 12.16
N ASN A 91 11.78 17.67 10.93
CA ASN A 91 12.63 18.30 9.90
C ASN A 91 13.98 17.56 9.74
N LEU A 92 13.94 16.23 9.80
CA LEU A 92 15.13 15.36 9.84
C LEU A 92 15.73 15.14 8.44
N LEU A 93 14.98 15.49 7.39
CA LEU A 93 15.43 15.43 6.01
C LEU A 93 15.35 16.82 5.40
N GLN A 94 16.50 17.40 5.07
CA GLN A 94 16.57 18.66 4.34
C GLN A 94 17.00 18.38 2.90
N PRO A 95 16.11 18.60 1.90
CA PRO A 95 16.46 18.44 0.51
C PRO A 95 17.62 19.36 0.14
N THR A 96 18.71 18.78 -0.34
CA THR A 96 19.90 19.55 -0.72
C THR A 96 19.74 20.30 -2.05
N GLY A 97 18.63 20.09 -2.77
CA GLY A 97 18.40 20.61 -4.12
C GLY A 97 19.26 19.96 -5.21
N ARG A 98 20.17 19.04 -4.87
CA ARG A 98 21.08 18.39 -5.83
C ARG A 98 20.42 17.31 -6.68
N VAL A 99 19.41 16.63 -6.13
CA VAL A 99 18.66 15.58 -6.81
C VAL A 99 17.29 16.14 -7.21
N PRO A 100 16.81 15.92 -8.45
CA PRO A 100 15.52 16.45 -8.89
C PRO A 100 14.35 15.98 -8.02
N ALA A 101 13.37 16.87 -7.80
CA ALA A 101 12.21 16.58 -6.94
C ALA A 101 11.39 15.37 -7.40
N TRP A 102 11.28 15.11 -8.71
CA TRP A 102 10.57 13.91 -9.21
C TRP A 102 11.26 12.60 -8.83
N VAL A 103 12.55 12.62 -8.48
CA VAL A 103 13.28 11.45 -7.98
C VAL A 103 13.02 11.24 -6.49
N THR A 104 13.14 12.29 -5.68
CA THR A 104 13.07 12.20 -4.21
C THR A 104 11.67 12.34 -3.64
N GLY A 105 10.77 13.00 -4.35
CA GLY A 105 9.42 13.35 -3.91
C GLY A 105 9.09 14.81 -4.21
N ILE A 106 8.03 15.04 -4.99
CA ILE A 106 7.48 16.38 -5.24
C ILE A 106 6.91 16.93 -3.93
N ASP A 107 7.22 18.18 -3.59
CA ASP A 107 6.83 18.85 -2.35
C ASP A 107 7.16 18.04 -1.08
N GLY A 108 8.29 17.33 -1.08
CA GLY A 108 8.72 16.49 0.04
C GLY A 108 7.97 15.17 0.17
N ASN A 109 7.03 14.87 -0.72
CA ASN A 109 6.21 13.67 -0.64
C ASN A 109 6.89 12.46 -1.30
N PRO A 110 7.35 11.45 -0.54
CA PRO A 110 8.07 10.31 -1.10
C PRO A 110 7.19 9.46 -2.02
N LEU A 111 5.85 9.44 -1.81
CA LEU A 111 4.93 8.72 -2.70
C LEU A 111 4.78 9.40 -4.06
N ALA A 112 5.18 10.67 -4.19
CA ALA A 112 5.25 11.40 -5.46
C ALA A 112 6.63 11.33 -6.13
N GLY A 113 7.58 10.55 -5.58
CA GLY A 113 8.94 10.43 -6.08
C GLY A 113 9.28 9.03 -6.60
N LEU A 114 10.16 8.95 -7.61
CA LEU A 114 10.60 7.67 -8.17
C LEU A 114 11.24 6.77 -7.11
N LEU A 115 12.06 7.31 -6.21
CA LEU A 115 12.73 6.53 -5.16
C LEU A 115 11.71 5.88 -4.21
N GLY A 116 10.72 6.65 -3.75
CA GLY A 116 9.68 6.12 -2.87
C GLY A 116 8.82 5.06 -3.56
N LEU A 117 8.45 5.29 -4.83
CA LEU A 117 7.73 4.30 -5.63
C LEU A 117 8.55 3.03 -5.85
N ALA A 118 9.86 3.13 -6.10
CA ALA A 118 10.75 1.98 -6.29
C ALA A 118 10.88 1.15 -5.00
N LEU A 119 11.11 1.80 -3.86
CA LEU A 119 11.20 1.14 -2.56
C LEU A 119 9.87 0.47 -2.19
N LEU A 120 8.75 1.16 -2.40
CA LEU A 120 7.42 0.63 -2.12
C LEU A 120 7.07 -0.54 -3.06
N SER A 121 7.51 -0.49 -4.31
CA SER A 121 7.36 -1.60 -5.27
C SER A 121 8.18 -2.82 -4.85
N GLY A 122 9.43 -2.62 -4.43
CA GLY A 122 10.28 -3.68 -3.88
C GLY A 122 9.67 -4.34 -2.65
N LEU A 123 9.16 -3.53 -1.71
CA LEU A 123 8.40 -4.01 -0.56
C LEU A 123 7.15 -4.77 -0.99
N GLY A 124 6.38 -4.25 -1.95
CA GLY A 124 5.19 -4.90 -2.49
C GLY A 124 5.48 -6.27 -3.07
N LEU A 125 6.56 -6.40 -3.86
CA LEU A 125 7.00 -7.67 -4.42
C LEU A 125 7.37 -8.68 -3.31
N LEU A 126 8.05 -8.22 -2.26
CA LEU A 126 8.42 -9.04 -1.11
C LEU A 126 7.17 -9.58 -0.38
N LEU A 127 6.23 -8.70 -0.03
CA LEU A 127 5.01 -9.11 0.68
C LEU A 127 4.10 -9.96 -0.20
N TRP A 128 4.03 -9.68 -1.50
CA TRP A 128 3.32 -10.52 -2.44
C TRP A 128 3.89 -11.94 -2.46
N ARG A 129 5.22 -12.09 -2.51
CA ARG A 129 5.88 -13.40 -2.44
C ARG A 129 5.55 -14.13 -1.13
N TRP A 130 5.57 -13.42 0.00
CA TRP A 130 5.22 -13.99 1.31
C TRP A 130 3.73 -14.31 1.47
N SER A 131 2.85 -13.70 0.67
CA SER A 131 1.41 -13.98 0.69
C SER A 131 0.99 -15.23 -0.09
N ARG A 132 1.86 -15.75 -0.98
CA ARG A 132 1.55 -16.88 -1.88
C ARG A 132 1.31 -18.25 -1.23
N PRO A 133 1.94 -18.64 -0.10
CA PRO A 133 1.68 -19.95 0.52
C PRO A 133 0.20 -20.19 0.89
N PHE A 134 -0.57 -19.12 1.09
CA PHE A 134 -2.01 -19.22 1.39
C PHE A 134 -2.90 -19.32 0.13
N ALA A 135 -2.45 -18.79 -1.01
CA ALA A 135 -3.25 -18.78 -2.25
C ALA A 135 -3.47 -20.18 -2.83
N GLN A 136 -2.54 -21.11 -2.59
CA GLN A 136 -2.62 -22.49 -3.09
C GLN A 136 -3.53 -23.39 -2.23
N GLY A 137 -3.73 -23.07 -0.95
CA GLY A 137 -4.61 -23.85 -0.06
C GLY A 137 -6.11 -23.67 -0.35
N ALA A 138 -6.50 -22.56 -0.99
CA ALA A 138 -7.90 -22.28 -1.34
C ALA A 138 -8.34 -22.92 -2.67
N THR A 139 -7.41 -23.49 -3.44
CA THR A 139 -7.69 -24.15 -4.74
C THR A 139 -7.66 -25.67 -4.65
N GLY A 140 -7.28 -26.25 -3.50
CA GLY A 140 -6.99 -27.68 -3.35
C GLY A 140 -8.12 -28.57 -2.83
N THR A 141 -9.33 -28.06 -2.56
CA THR A 141 -10.42 -28.85 -1.92
C THR A 141 -11.63 -29.11 -2.83
N LEU A 142 -11.42 -29.31 -4.14
CA LEU A 142 -12.50 -29.70 -5.07
C LEU A 142 -12.32 -31.09 -5.70
N HIS A 143 -11.35 -31.87 -5.22
CA HIS A 143 -11.19 -33.27 -5.62
C HIS A 143 -10.75 -34.10 -4.41
N GLU A 144 -11.73 -34.55 -3.63
CA GLU A 144 -11.73 -35.82 -2.87
C GLU A 144 -13.14 -36.10 -2.34
#